data_AF-A0A396TXA1-F1
#
_entry.id   AF-A0A396TXA1-F1
#
_cell.length_a   1.000
_cell.length_b   1.000
_cell.length_c   1.000
_cell.angle_alpha   90.00
_cell.angle_beta   90.00
_cell.angle_gamma   90.00
#
_symmetry.space_group_name_H-M   'P 1'
#
loop_
_entity.id
_entity.type
_entity.pdbx_description
1 polymer ?
#
loop_
_entity_poly.entity_id
_entity_poly.type
_entity_poly.pdbx_seq_one_letter_code
_entity_poly.pdbx_strand_id
1 'polypeptide(L)'
;MKKLLVLICSLAISACSAVPSISVSPKSQFNNIEQIITQIEKTDVLLLSDHTKPGHLNLSSGGANGVERNFIDPAIVKLNNALKNRNLSTYVLNVEDLLFDKDIIENKHDFDLAYANYDKVLKAAVKHNATIISLHFDADIIFPENYKEGSLYIGGVQFILDKRNMSHATQKLTYYLLHDYKILESLNNAGFRTRPGYEETIKYQDNLTLKITGGSIGGGFLLELAAQDQAIRLYNTPEKTAEALTPTLLLLAKAIDDFRRQNRLRNSL
;
A
#
# COMPACT_ATOMS: atom_id res chain seq x y z
N MET A 1 -15.62 22.01 -64.35
CA MET A 1 -14.70 20.85 -64.37
C MET A 1 -13.31 21.30 -63.91
N LYS A 2 -12.77 20.69 -62.83
CA LYS A 2 -11.32 20.49 -62.50
C LYS A 2 -10.42 21.77 -62.53
N LYS A 3 -9.71 22.20 -61.49
CA LYS A 3 -8.97 21.49 -60.42
C LYS A 3 -8.73 22.44 -59.24
N LEU A 4 -8.99 21.97 -58.02
CA LEU A 4 -8.49 22.52 -56.77
C LEU A 4 -7.11 21.89 -56.52
N LEU A 5 -6.05 22.70 -56.42
CA LEU A 5 -4.73 22.25 -56.03
C LEU A 5 -4.60 22.44 -54.51
N VAL A 6 -4.76 21.36 -53.75
CA VAL A 6 -4.47 21.32 -52.31
C VAL A 6 -3.00 20.91 -52.18
N LEU A 7 -2.15 21.84 -51.74
CA LEU A 7 -0.78 21.56 -51.35
C LEU A 7 -0.81 21.01 -49.91
N ILE A 8 -0.53 19.71 -49.78
CA ILE A 8 -0.43 19.02 -48.49
C ILE A 8 0.92 19.37 -47.86
N CYS A 9 0.90 20.10 -46.76
CA CYS A 9 2.06 20.28 -45.89
C CYS A 9 2.19 19.06 -44.98
N SER A 10 3.12 18.17 -45.30
CA SER A 10 3.55 17.08 -44.44
C SER A 10 4.47 17.63 -43.33
N LEU A 11 3.93 17.83 -42.12
CA LEU A 11 4.73 17.91 -40.90
C LEU A 11 4.41 16.69 -40.04
N ALA A 12 5.21 15.63 -40.22
CA ALA A 12 5.31 14.53 -39.28
C ALA A 12 6.19 14.99 -38.12
N ILE A 13 5.57 15.54 -37.07
CA ILE A 13 6.25 15.73 -35.78
C ILE A 13 6.20 14.38 -35.07
N SER A 14 7.28 13.60 -35.27
CA SER A 14 7.59 12.42 -34.48
C SER A 14 7.96 12.87 -33.06
N ALA A 15 6.96 13.06 -32.20
CA ALA A 15 7.17 13.17 -30.76
C ALA A 15 7.39 11.77 -30.20
N CYS A 16 8.65 11.34 -30.13
CA CYS A 16 9.07 10.30 -29.21
C CYS A 16 8.67 10.75 -27.80
N SER A 17 7.54 10.25 -27.31
CA SER A 17 7.21 10.36 -25.90
C SER A 17 8.18 9.46 -25.17
N ALA A 18 9.28 10.06 -24.70
CA ALA A 18 10.13 9.44 -23.71
C ALA A 18 9.25 9.11 -22.50
N VAL A 19 8.94 7.83 -22.32
CA VAL A 19 8.39 7.33 -21.07
C VAL A 19 9.42 7.68 -20.00
N PRO A 20 9.09 8.48 -18.99
CA PRO A 20 9.99 8.65 -17.86
C PRO A 20 10.13 7.27 -17.24
N SER A 21 11.32 6.69 -17.35
CA SER A 21 11.74 5.61 -16.48
C SER A 21 11.57 6.12 -15.05
N ILE A 22 10.51 5.67 -14.38
CA ILE A 22 10.28 5.94 -12.97
C ILE A 22 11.52 5.42 -12.24
N SER A 23 12.32 6.34 -11.71
CA SER A 23 13.51 6.00 -10.95
C SER A 23 13.08 5.14 -9.77
N VAL A 24 13.62 3.93 -9.71
CA VAL A 24 13.68 3.11 -8.50
C VAL A 24 14.10 4.04 -7.36
N SER A 25 13.31 4.05 -6.27
CA SER A 25 13.56 4.89 -5.11
C SER A 25 15.04 4.87 -4.74
N PRO A 26 15.71 6.03 -4.63
CA PRO A 26 17.11 6.04 -4.22
C PRO A 26 17.21 5.36 -2.85
N LYS A 27 18.32 4.63 -2.65
CA LYS A 27 18.79 4.11 -1.36
C LYS A 27 18.41 5.09 -0.24
N SER A 28 17.92 4.58 0.89
CA SER A 28 17.60 5.38 2.09
C SER A 28 18.59 6.55 2.21
N GLN A 29 18.11 7.79 2.09
CA GLN A 29 18.93 8.99 2.28
C GLN A 29 19.43 9.14 3.72
N PHE A 30 19.05 8.21 4.59
CA PHE A 30 19.34 8.19 6.01
C PHE A 30 20.44 7.18 6.32
N ASN A 31 21.31 7.57 7.25
CA ASN A 31 22.45 6.77 7.69
C ASN A 31 22.16 6.02 9.00
N ASN A 32 21.02 6.29 9.65
CA ASN A 32 20.60 5.63 10.88
C ASN A 32 19.09 5.76 11.13
N ILE A 33 18.63 5.05 12.16
CA ILE A 33 17.21 4.95 12.51
C ILE A 33 16.67 6.23 13.12
N GLU A 34 17.49 7.00 13.83
CA GLU A 34 17.12 8.26 14.48
C GLU A 34 16.71 9.32 13.46
N GLN A 35 17.37 9.36 12.30
CA GLN A 35 17.00 10.24 11.21
C GLN A 35 15.65 9.86 10.58
N ILE A 36 15.38 8.55 10.42
CA ILE A 36 14.05 8.08 9.97
C ILE A 36 12.99 8.45 11.01
N ILE A 37 13.24 8.19 12.29
CA ILE A 37 12.29 8.54 13.37
C ILE A 37 11.98 10.04 13.33
N THR A 38 12.99 10.91 13.18
CA THR A 38 12.81 12.37 13.05
C THR A 38 11.92 12.74 11.87
N GLN A 39 12.05 12.03 10.74
CA GLN A 39 11.19 12.24 9.58
C GLN A 39 9.74 11.80 9.85
N ILE A 40 9.56 10.70 10.59
CA ILE A 40 8.23 10.20 10.99
C ILE A 40 7.49 11.19 11.88
N GLU A 41 8.18 11.94 12.74
CA GLU A 41 7.52 12.94 13.61
C GLU A 41 6.75 14.01 12.82
N LYS A 42 7.14 14.25 11.56
CA LYS A 42 6.53 15.23 10.65
C LYS A 42 5.59 14.59 9.63
N THR A 43 5.35 13.29 9.72
CA THR A 43 4.58 12.52 8.75
C THR A 43 3.11 12.46 9.15
N ASP A 44 2.22 12.89 8.25
CA ASP A 44 0.78 12.73 8.43
C ASP A 44 0.35 11.29 8.15
N VAL A 45 0.90 10.68 7.09
CA VAL A 45 0.54 9.34 6.64
C VAL A 45 1.78 8.50 6.37
N LEU A 46 1.89 7.39 7.09
CA LEU A 46 2.91 6.38 6.88
C LEU A 46 2.33 5.27 6.01
N LEU A 47 2.89 5.08 4.82
CA LEU A 47 2.58 3.98 3.93
C LEU A 47 3.57 2.85 4.18
N LEU A 48 3.03 1.65 4.39
CA LEU A 48 3.81 0.47 4.72
C LEU A 48 3.90 -0.46 3.53
N SER A 49 5.12 -0.94 3.33
CA SER A 49 5.41 -2.10 2.51
C SER A 49 6.20 -3.08 3.37
N ASP A 50 5.49 -3.85 4.19
CA ASP A 50 6.05 -4.76 5.20
C ASP A 50 6.53 -6.10 4.61
N HIS A 51 6.36 -6.33 3.31
CA HIS A 51 6.95 -7.47 2.60
C HIS A 51 8.35 -7.18 2.05
N THR A 52 9.23 -8.18 2.05
CA THR A 52 10.56 -8.06 1.42
C THR A 52 10.45 -8.12 -0.11
N LYS A 53 11.30 -7.36 -0.82
CA LYS A 53 11.39 -7.44 -2.29
C LYS A 53 11.86 -8.81 -2.79
N PRO A 54 11.51 -9.20 -4.02
CA PRO A 54 12.11 -10.37 -4.68
C PRO A 54 13.64 -10.31 -4.64
N GLY A 55 14.28 -11.44 -4.39
CA GLY A 55 15.74 -11.54 -4.27
C GLY A 55 16.30 -11.28 -2.86
N HIS A 56 15.49 -10.80 -1.93
CA HIS A 56 15.85 -10.74 -0.51
C HIS A 56 15.49 -12.05 0.20
N LEU A 57 16.24 -12.40 1.25
CA LEU A 57 15.82 -13.41 2.21
C LEU A 57 14.51 -12.95 2.85
N ASN A 58 13.45 -13.73 2.62
CA ASN A 58 12.10 -13.32 3.02
C ASN A 58 11.60 -14.00 4.29
N LEU A 59 12.06 -15.21 4.67
CA LEU A 59 11.57 -15.96 5.83
C LEU A 59 10.02 -15.95 5.99
N SER A 60 9.28 -16.10 4.87
CA SER A 60 7.80 -16.00 4.78
C SER A 60 7.22 -14.58 4.78
N SER A 61 8.04 -13.55 4.70
CA SER A 61 7.62 -12.16 4.51
C SER A 61 7.63 -11.70 3.05
N GLY A 62 7.78 -12.61 2.10
CA GLY A 62 7.78 -12.27 0.66
C GLY A 62 6.38 -11.99 0.10
N GLY A 63 5.35 -12.19 0.91
CA GLY A 63 3.96 -12.01 0.51
C GLY A 63 3.46 -13.08 -0.46
N ALA A 64 2.34 -12.80 -1.11
CA ALA A 64 1.74 -13.65 -2.13
C ALA A 64 2.76 -14.05 -3.22
N ASN A 65 2.94 -15.36 -3.40
CA ASN A 65 3.88 -15.97 -4.34
C ASN A 65 5.35 -15.49 -4.21
N GLY A 66 5.73 -14.88 -3.07
CA GLY A 66 7.07 -14.34 -2.84
C GLY A 66 7.43 -13.11 -3.68
N VAL A 67 6.45 -12.51 -4.38
CA VAL A 67 6.66 -11.41 -5.32
C VAL A 67 5.63 -10.29 -5.17
N GLU A 68 4.92 -10.24 -4.04
CA GLU A 68 3.82 -9.30 -3.79
C GLU A 68 4.23 -7.84 -3.94
N ARG A 69 5.47 -7.52 -3.55
CA ARG A 69 6.09 -6.19 -3.71
C ARG A 69 6.04 -5.65 -5.13
N ASN A 70 6.09 -6.52 -6.14
CA ASN A 70 5.97 -6.08 -7.53
C ASN A 70 4.61 -5.43 -7.79
N PHE A 71 3.55 -5.88 -7.12
CA PHE A 71 2.18 -5.35 -7.23
C PHE A 71 1.89 -4.22 -6.23
N ILE A 72 2.45 -4.31 -5.02
CA ILE A 72 2.27 -3.28 -3.97
C ILE A 72 2.95 -1.96 -4.35
N ASP A 73 4.22 -2.00 -4.77
CA ASP A 73 5.04 -0.79 -4.94
C ASP A 73 4.40 0.22 -5.92
N PRO A 74 3.89 -0.19 -7.11
CA PRO A 74 3.18 0.74 -8.00
C PRO A 74 1.88 1.32 -7.40
N ALA A 75 1.14 0.55 -6.60
CA ALA A 75 -0.04 1.04 -5.90
C ALA A 75 0.32 2.05 -4.80
N ILE A 76 1.39 1.79 -4.05
CA ILE A 76 1.94 2.73 -3.05
C ILE A 76 2.35 4.03 -3.72
N VAL A 77 3.04 4.01 -4.87
CA VAL A 77 3.44 5.23 -5.58
C VAL A 77 2.21 6.08 -5.94
N LYS A 78 1.14 5.45 -6.44
CA LYS A 78 -0.11 6.14 -6.78
C LYS A 78 -0.80 6.72 -5.54
N LEU A 79 -0.92 5.95 -4.46
CA LEU A 79 -1.53 6.44 -3.21
C LEU A 79 -0.71 7.58 -2.60
N ASN A 80 0.62 7.46 -2.60
CA ASN A 80 1.53 8.48 -2.11
C ASN A 80 1.35 9.81 -2.85
N ASN A 81 1.30 9.76 -4.18
CA ASN A 81 1.04 10.93 -5.01
C ASN A 81 -0.35 11.52 -4.75
N ALA A 82 -1.37 10.67 -4.61
CA ALA A 82 -2.72 11.09 -4.28
C ALA A 82 -2.80 11.82 -2.93
N LEU A 83 -2.10 11.32 -1.90
CA LEU A 83 -2.03 11.94 -0.58
C LEU A 83 -1.26 13.27 -0.60
N LYS A 84 -0.11 13.32 -1.29
CA LYS A 84 0.67 14.55 -1.46
C LYS A 84 -0.10 15.65 -2.19
N ASN A 85 -0.88 15.29 -3.21
CA ASN A 85 -1.78 16.22 -3.92
C ASN A 85 -2.88 16.81 -3.02
N ARG A 86 -3.09 16.25 -1.82
CA ARG A 86 -3.99 16.78 -0.78
C ARG A 86 -3.25 17.52 0.33
N ASN A 87 -1.97 17.82 0.12
CA ASN A 87 -1.06 18.47 1.06
C ASN A 87 -0.92 17.69 2.38
N LEU A 88 -0.87 16.35 2.31
CA LEU A 88 -0.49 15.51 3.43
C LEU A 88 1.01 15.19 3.33
N SER A 89 1.71 15.31 4.47
CA SER A 89 3.10 14.86 4.58
C SER A 89 3.13 13.33 4.63
N THR A 90 3.87 12.69 3.73
CA THR A 90 3.88 11.24 3.61
C THR A 90 5.29 10.65 3.70
N TYR A 91 5.37 9.43 4.20
CA TYR A 91 6.59 8.61 4.19
C TYR A 91 6.22 7.19 3.76
N VAL A 92 7.03 6.59 2.88
CA VAL A 92 6.91 5.19 2.47
C VAL A 92 7.99 4.41 3.20
N LEU A 93 7.60 3.45 4.01
CA LEU A 93 8.52 2.60 4.78
C LEU A 93 8.62 1.23 4.12
N ASN A 94 9.82 0.92 3.63
CA ASN A 94 10.17 -0.42 3.17
C ASN A 94 11.14 -1.07 4.14
N VAL A 95 11.04 -2.38 4.31
CA VAL A 95 11.89 -3.13 5.26
C VAL A 95 13.36 -3.05 4.87
N GLU A 96 13.68 -3.11 3.58
CA GLU A 96 15.05 -3.06 3.07
C GLU A 96 15.78 -1.74 3.37
N ASP A 97 15.03 -0.64 3.56
CA ASP A 97 15.62 0.68 3.85
C ASP A 97 16.20 0.76 5.27
N LEU A 98 15.98 -0.26 6.11
CA LEU A 98 16.29 -0.25 7.54
C LEU A 98 17.60 -0.95 7.91
N LEU A 99 18.37 -1.34 6.91
CA LEU A 99 19.74 -1.81 7.08
C LEU A 99 20.79 -0.72 6.84
N PHE A 100 20.45 0.44 6.25
CA PHE A 100 21.29 1.63 6.03
C PHE A 100 22.55 1.43 5.18
N ASP A 101 23.38 0.43 5.47
CA ASP A 101 24.63 0.12 4.78
C ASP A 101 24.47 -0.97 3.71
N LYS A 102 23.38 -1.75 3.76
CA LYS A 102 23.12 -2.88 2.85
C LYS A 102 21.93 -2.62 1.95
N ASP A 103 22.06 -3.12 0.71
CA ASP A 103 20.99 -3.05 -0.29
C ASP A 103 20.14 -4.33 -0.35
N ILE A 104 20.66 -5.45 0.18
CA ILE A 104 20.01 -6.77 0.16
C ILE A 104 19.99 -7.36 1.57
N ILE A 105 18.86 -7.97 1.94
CA ILE A 105 18.74 -8.78 3.15
C ILE A 105 19.16 -10.20 2.77
N GLU A 106 20.36 -10.63 3.12
CA GLU A 106 20.90 -11.93 2.64
C GLU A 106 20.80 -13.05 3.69
N ASN A 107 20.75 -12.69 4.96
CA ASN A 107 20.84 -13.64 6.07
C ASN A 107 19.84 -13.29 7.19
N LYS A 108 19.63 -14.24 8.11
CA LYS A 108 18.67 -14.11 9.20
C LYS A 108 19.01 -12.94 10.14
N HIS A 109 20.29 -12.65 10.38
CA HIS A 109 20.68 -11.54 11.25
C HIS A 109 20.24 -10.19 10.68
N ASP A 110 20.48 -9.98 9.39
CA ASP A 110 20.04 -8.78 8.68
C ASP A 110 18.52 -8.67 8.63
N PHE A 111 17.83 -9.80 8.41
CA PHE A 111 16.37 -9.86 8.47
C PHE A 111 15.85 -9.41 9.85
N ASP A 112 16.34 -10.02 10.92
CA ASP A 112 15.90 -9.71 12.29
C ASP A 112 16.20 -8.24 12.64
N LEU A 113 17.35 -7.71 12.21
CA LEU A 113 17.73 -6.31 12.44
C LEU A 113 16.81 -5.33 11.69
N ALA A 114 16.52 -5.61 10.41
CA ALA A 114 15.64 -4.78 9.60
C ALA A 114 14.24 -4.68 10.23
N TYR A 115 13.65 -5.81 10.64
CA TYR A 115 12.34 -5.82 11.30
C TYR A 115 12.36 -5.22 12.71
N ALA A 116 13.44 -5.41 13.48
CA ALA A 116 13.58 -4.75 14.77
C ALA A 116 13.62 -3.21 14.63
N ASN A 117 14.26 -2.70 13.56
CA ASN A 117 14.22 -1.29 13.21
C ASN A 117 12.84 -0.87 12.68
N TYR A 118 12.17 -1.72 11.90
CA TYR A 118 10.84 -1.47 11.35
C TYR A 118 9.85 -1.20 12.48
N ASP A 119 9.85 -2.06 13.50
CA ASP A 119 9.05 -1.91 14.71
C ASP A 119 9.30 -0.59 15.44
N LYS A 120 10.54 -0.07 15.47
CA LYS A 120 10.84 1.23 16.08
C LYS A 120 10.20 2.37 15.30
N VAL A 121 10.27 2.33 13.97
CA VAL A 121 9.62 3.31 13.09
C VAL A 121 8.10 3.29 13.28
N LEU A 122 7.49 2.09 13.30
CA LEU A 122 6.06 1.94 13.54
C LEU A 122 5.63 2.52 14.90
N LYS A 123 6.38 2.24 15.97
CA LYS A 123 6.12 2.80 17.31
C LYS A 123 6.23 4.32 17.33
N ALA A 124 7.20 4.89 16.62
CA ALA A 124 7.31 6.34 16.45
C ALA A 124 6.09 6.90 15.72
N ALA A 125 5.65 6.28 14.62
CA ALA A 125 4.48 6.73 13.87
C ALA A 125 3.20 6.72 14.71
N VAL A 126 3.02 5.69 15.55
CA VAL A 126 1.91 5.63 16.51
C VAL A 126 2.01 6.77 17.53
N LYS A 127 3.19 7.00 18.13
CA LYS A 127 3.42 8.07 19.10
C LYS A 127 3.09 9.46 18.52
N HIS A 128 3.35 9.66 17.23
CA HIS A 128 3.13 10.91 16.52
C HIS A 128 1.79 10.98 15.78
N ASN A 129 0.86 10.06 16.06
CA ASN A 129 -0.51 10.06 15.53
C ASN A 129 -0.57 10.08 13.98
N ALA A 130 0.42 9.47 13.32
CA ALA A 130 0.38 9.25 11.89
C ALA A 130 -0.80 8.32 11.55
N THR A 131 -1.45 8.55 10.41
CA THR A 131 -2.32 7.53 9.82
C THR A 131 -1.43 6.47 9.17
N ILE A 132 -1.59 5.20 9.55
CA ILE A 132 -0.68 4.13 9.12
C ILE A 132 -1.45 3.16 8.22
N ILE A 133 -0.99 2.98 6.98
CA ILE A 133 -1.70 2.22 5.95
C ILE A 133 -0.77 1.15 5.40
N SER A 134 -1.13 -0.11 5.59
CA SER A 134 -0.49 -1.24 4.90
C SER A 134 -1.32 -1.64 3.69
N LEU A 135 -0.69 -1.70 2.51
CA LEU A 135 -1.33 -2.16 1.28
C LEU A 135 -0.79 -3.54 0.91
N HIS A 136 -1.68 -4.48 0.66
CA HIS A 136 -1.32 -5.87 0.36
C HIS A 136 -2.13 -6.41 -0.81
N PHE A 137 -1.65 -7.52 -1.36
CA PHE A 137 -2.40 -8.42 -2.23
C PHE A 137 -2.42 -9.80 -1.58
N ASP A 138 -3.64 -10.27 -1.31
CA ASP A 138 -3.87 -11.57 -0.68
C ASP A 138 -3.47 -12.72 -1.62
N ALA A 139 -3.23 -13.90 -1.05
CA ALA A 139 -3.11 -15.11 -1.86
C ALA A 139 -4.51 -15.49 -2.40
N ASP A 140 -4.61 -15.81 -3.70
CA ASP A 140 -5.86 -16.38 -4.25
C ASP A 140 -5.96 -17.86 -3.88
N ILE A 141 -7.16 -18.42 -4.06
CA ILE A 141 -7.57 -19.82 -3.79
C ILE A 141 -6.40 -20.82 -3.63
N ILE A 142 -6.17 -21.32 -2.42
CA ILE A 142 -5.38 -22.54 -2.23
C ILE A 142 -6.28 -23.71 -2.61
N PHE A 143 -6.03 -24.32 -3.78
CA PHE A 143 -6.73 -25.53 -4.19
C PHE A 143 -6.37 -26.69 -3.24
N PRO A 144 -7.34 -27.59 -2.94
CA PRO A 144 -7.16 -28.68 -1.98
C PRO A 144 -5.96 -29.59 -2.25
N GLU A 145 -5.52 -29.65 -3.51
CA GLU A 145 -4.39 -30.45 -3.99
C GLU A 145 -3.05 -30.05 -3.33
N ASN A 146 -2.95 -28.81 -2.81
CA ASN A 146 -1.71 -28.25 -2.28
C ASN A 146 -1.69 -28.09 -0.73
N TYR A 147 -2.75 -28.45 0.01
CA TYR A 147 -2.70 -28.42 1.48
C TYR A 147 -3.67 -29.42 2.16
N LYS A 148 -3.17 -30.03 3.25
CA LYS A 148 -3.81 -31.06 4.09
C LYS A 148 -5.24 -30.69 4.50
N GLU A 149 -6.12 -31.69 4.50
CA GLU A 149 -7.55 -31.71 4.89
C GLU A 149 -8.13 -30.38 5.41
N GLY A 150 -9.03 -29.77 4.62
CA GLY A 150 -10.07 -28.88 5.12
C GLY A 150 -10.10 -27.41 4.67
N SER A 151 -9.25 -26.97 3.73
CA SER A 151 -9.16 -25.52 3.43
C SER A 151 -9.56 -25.14 2.01
N LEU A 152 -10.65 -24.37 1.89
CA LEU A 152 -10.94 -23.46 0.77
C LEU A 152 -10.62 -22.04 1.28
N TYR A 153 -9.36 -21.60 1.17
CA TYR A 153 -9.02 -20.20 1.47
C TYR A 153 -9.48 -19.33 0.30
N ILE A 154 -10.48 -18.47 0.51
CA ILE A 154 -10.90 -17.50 -0.50
C ILE A 154 -10.34 -16.15 -0.06
N GLY A 155 -9.20 -15.77 -0.65
CA GLY A 155 -8.65 -14.43 -0.53
C GLY A 155 -9.49 -13.40 -1.28
N GLY A 156 -9.22 -12.12 -1.07
CA GLY A 156 -9.95 -11.06 -1.74
C GLY A 156 -9.80 -9.71 -1.07
N VAL A 157 -10.54 -8.74 -1.57
CA VAL A 157 -10.54 -7.37 -1.04
C VAL A 157 -11.10 -7.36 0.38
N GLN A 158 -10.38 -6.77 1.33
CA GLN A 158 -10.80 -6.69 2.73
C GLN A 158 -10.00 -5.64 3.51
N PHE A 159 -10.61 -5.05 4.53
CA PHE A 159 -9.89 -4.38 5.60
C PHE A 159 -9.54 -5.40 6.69
N ILE A 160 -8.31 -5.32 7.20
CA ILE A 160 -7.85 -6.11 8.33
C ILE A 160 -7.51 -5.17 9.48
N LEU A 161 -8.03 -5.50 10.67
CA LEU A 161 -7.69 -4.89 11.95
C LEU A 161 -7.26 -5.98 12.94
N ASP A 162 -6.40 -5.62 13.90
CA ASP A 162 -6.00 -6.53 14.99
C ASP A 162 -6.65 -6.10 16.31
N LYS A 163 -7.53 -6.95 16.86
CA LYS A 163 -8.25 -6.68 18.10
C LYS A 163 -7.35 -6.57 19.35
N ARG A 164 -6.10 -7.04 19.27
CA ARG A 164 -5.14 -7.00 20.39
C ARG A 164 -4.57 -5.59 20.59
N ASN A 165 -4.64 -4.72 19.58
CA ASN A 165 -4.27 -3.32 19.70
C ASN A 165 -5.03 -2.47 18.66
N MET A 166 -6.13 -1.85 19.07
CA MET A 166 -6.95 -1.00 18.20
C MET A 166 -7.44 0.22 18.98
N SER A 167 -7.11 1.41 18.48
CA SER A 167 -7.66 2.67 19.00
C SER A 167 -9.10 2.88 18.52
N HIS A 168 -9.87 3.69 19.24
CA HIS A 168 -11.18 4.15 18.78
C HIS A 168 -11.07 4.88 17.42
N ALA A 169 -9.98 5.61 17.19
CA ALA A 169 -9.76 6.33 15.94
C ALA A 169 -9.53 5.38 14.76
N THR A 170 -8.80 4.27 14.97
CA THR A 170 -8.64 3.20 13.98
C THR A 170 -9.99 2.61 13.60
N GLN A 171 -10.80 2.22 14.59
CA GLN A 171 -12.12 1.67 14.32
C GLN A 171 -13.01 2.66 13.57
N LYS A 172 -13.03 3.93 14.00
CA LYS A 172 -13.79 5.00 13.36
C LYS A 172 -13.34 5.23 11.92
N LEU A 173 -12.03 5.28 11.66
CA LEU A 173 -11.49 5.44 10.32
C LEU A 173 -11.89 4.28 9.43
N THR A 174 -11.70 3.04 9.85
CA THR A 174 -12.05 1.87 9.02
C THR A 174 -13.56 1.79 8.77
N TYR A 175 -14.40 2.13 9.75
CA TYR A 175 -15.84 2.24 9.56
C TYR A 175 -16.18 3.30 8.50
N TYR A 176 -15.56 4.48 8.59
CA TYR A 176 -15.71 5.57 7.63
C TYR A 176 -15.28 5.18 6.21
N LEU A 177 -14.19 4.43 6.07
CA LEU A 177 -13.72 3.90 4.79
C LEU A 177 -14.68 2.85 4.21
N LEU A 178 -15.23 1.99 5.05
CA LEU A 178 -16.11 0.89 4.64
C LEU A 178 -17.51 1.39 4.24
N HIS A 179 -18.12 2.25 5.05
CA HIS A 179 -19.54 2.60 4.90
C HIS A 179 -19.77 3.93 4.19
N ASP A 180 -18.97 4.96 4.48
CA ASP A 180 -19.21 6.29 3.93
C ASP A 180 -18.49 6.48 2.60
N TYR A 181 -17.24 6.03 2.52
CA TYR A 181 -16.42 6.10 1.30
C TYR A 181 -16.52 4.86 0.43
N LYS A 182 -17.05 3.76 0.97
CA LYS A 182 -17.27 2.50 0.25
C LYS A 182 -16.06 2.03 -0.54
N ILE A 183 -14.89 2.04 0.11
CA ILE A 183 -13.62 1.67 -0.53
C ILE A 183 -13.66 0.27 -1.14
N LEU A 184 -14.30 -0.70 -0.49
CA LEU A 184 -14.43 -2.06 -1.04
C LEU A 184 -15.35 -2.09 -2.28
N GLU A 185 -16.42 -1.29 -2.31
CA GLU A 185 -17.27 -1.14 -3.50
C GLU A 185 -16.48 -0.54 -4.68
N SER A 186 -15.64 0.46 -4.42
CA SER A 186 -14.77 1.05 -5.44
C SER A 186 -13.78 0.03 -6.02
N LEU A 187 -13.25 -0.88 -5.18
CA LEU A 187 -12.40 -1.99 -5.64
C LEU A 187 -13.19 -3.04 -6.43
N ASN A 188 -14.44 -3.33 -6.02
CA ASN A 188 -15.33 -4.20 -6.77
C ASN A 188 -15.67 -3.64 -8.16
N ASN A 189 -15.82 -2.32 -8.29
CA ASN A 189 -16.02 -1.65 -9.58
C ASN A 189 -14.80 -1.77 -10.50
N ALA A 190 -13.60 -1.98 -9.95
CA ALA A 190 -12.40 -2.37 -10.69
C ALA A 190 -12.31 -3.89 -10.92
N GLY A 191 -13.37 -4.66 -10.70
CA GLY A 191 -13.45 -6.10 -10.97
C GLY A 191 -12.82 -7.00 -9.92
N PHE A 192 -12.24 -6.44 -8.85
CA PHE A 192 -11.71 -7.25 -7.74
C PHE A 192 -12.84 -7.81 -6.89
N ARG A 193 -12.69 -9.01 -6.33
CA ARG A 193 -13.75 -9.61 -5.51
C ARG A 193 -13.49 -9.30 -4.05
N THR A 194 -14.48 -8.73 -3.38
CA THR A 194 -14.50 -8.68 -1.92
C THR A 194 -14.50 -10.08 -1.34
N ARG A 195 -13.75 -10.27 -0.25
CA ARG A 195 -13.73 -11.53 0.48
C ARG A 195 -15.15 -11.82 1.00
N PRO A 196 -15.71 -13.03 0.79
CA PRO A 196 -17.08 -13.32 1.21
C PRO A 196 -17.31 -13.01 2.70
N GLY A 197 -18.33 -12.19 2.99
CA GLY A 197 -18.71 -11.82 4.36
C GLY A 197 -17.94 -10.61 4.93
N TYR A 198 -17.21 -9.86 4.10
CA TYR A 198 -16.47 -8.64 4.46
C TYR A 198 -17.06 -7.37 3.82
N GLU A 199 -18.10 -7.49 2.99
CA GLU A 199 -18.67 -6.41 2.18
C GLU A 199 -19.11 -5.20 3.01
N GLU A 200 -19.71 -5.47 4.17
CA GLU A 200 -20.21 -4.44 5.09
C GLU A 200 -19.76 -4.69 6.54
N THR A 201 -18.77 -5.54 6.75
CA THR A 201 -18.35 -5.92 8.11
C THR A 201 -16.84 -5.87 8.27
N ILE A 202 -16.41 -5.15 9.29
CA ILE A 202 -15.02 -5.19 9.76
C ILE A 202 -14.79 -6.52 10.48
N LYS A 203 -13.81 -7.29 10.01
CA LYS A 203 -13.35 -8.51 10.68
C LYS A 203 -11.97 -8.30 11.26
N TYR A 204 -11.65 -9.10 12.27
CA TYR A 204 -10.38 -9.03 12.99
C TYR A 204 -9.50 -10.22 12.65
N GLN A 205 -8.23 -9.96 12.43
CA GLN A 205 -7.20 -10.97 12.21
C GLN A 205 -5.95 -10.60 13.00
N ASP A 206 -5.34 -11.59 13.62
CA ASP A 206 -4.05 -11.42 14.30
C ASP A 206 -3.00 -11.06 13.24
N ASN A 207 -2.39 -9.88 13.37
CA ASN A 207 -1.37 -9.38 12.44
C ASN A 207 -0.27 -8.64 13.21
N LEU A 208 1.00 -8.94 12.92
CA LEU A 208 2.14 -8.42 13.68
C LEU A 208 2.31 -6.91 13.51
N THR A 209 2.21 -6.40 12.28
CA THR A 209 2.27 -4.98 11.96
C THR A 209 1.14 -4.24 12.67
N LEU A 210 -0.10 -4.72 12.56
CA LEU A 210 -1.28 -4.07 13.14
C LEU A 210 -1.33 -4.16 14.66
N LYS A 211 -0.74 -5.19 15.27
CA LYS A 211 -0.55 -5.25 16.73
C LYS A 211 0.28 -4.07 17.25
N ILE A 212 1.08 -3.42 16.41
CA ILE A 212 1.80 -2.18 16.74
C ILE A 212 0.97 -0.98 16.30
N THR A 213 0.57 -0.92 15.04
CA THR A 213 0.07 0.31 14.39
C THR A 213 -1.38 0.65 14.70
N GLY A 214 -2.21 -0.35 15.04
CA GLY A 214 -3.64 -0.17 15.28
C GLY A 214 -3.97 0.76 16.46
N GLY A 215 -3.03 0.99 17.36
CA GLY A 215 -3.14 1.94 18.47
C GLY A 215 -3.02 3.42 18.09
N SER A 216 -2.68 3.77 16.84
CA SER A 216 -2.53 5.17 16.43
C SER A 216 -3.84 5.96 16.52
N ILE A 217 -3.79 7.20 17.03
CA ILE A 217 -4.92 8.13 16.98
C ILE A 217 -5.15 8.64 15.54
N GLY A 218 -4.13 8.57 14.68
CA GLY A 218 -4.27 8.78 13.24
C GLY A 218 -5.03 7.67 12.51
N GLY A 219 -5.28 6.54 13.18
CA GLY A 219 -5.82 5.32 12.59
C GLY A 219 -4.72 4.44 11.97
N GLY A 220 -4.86 3.12 12.11
CA GLY A 220 -3.94 2.14 11.54
C GLY A 220 -4.68 0.92 10.99
N PHE A 221 -4.55 0.62 9.70
CA PHE A 221 -5.22 -0.52 9.07
C PHE A 221 -4.38 -1.15 7.95
N LEU A 222 -4.74 -2.38 7.60
CA LEU A 222 -4.26 -3.07 6.41
C LEU A 222 -5.43 -3.20 5.43
N LEU A 223 -5.18 -2.91 4.16
CA LEU A 223 -6.11 -3.09 3.06
C LEU A 223 -5.51 -4.10 2.08
N GLU A 224 -6.16 -5.26 1.98
CA GLU A 224 -5.94 -6.20 0.89
C GLU A 224 -6.64 -5.62 -0.34
N LEU A 225 -5.86 -5.24 -1.36
CA LEU A 225 -6.34 -4.56 -2.56
C LEU A 225 -7.03 -5.51 -3.53
N ALA A 226 -6.60 -6.78 -3.55
CA ALA A 226 -7.15 -7.88 -4.33
C ALA A 226 -6.43 -9.18 -3.95
N ALA A 227 -6.94 -10.33 -4.41
CA ALA A 227 -6.09 -11.50 -4.53
C ALA A 227 -5.11 -11.32 -5.70
N GLN A 228 -3.82 -11.62 -5.50
CA GLN A 228 -2.78 -11.34 -6.51
C GLN A 228 -3.04 -12.05 -7.85
N ASP A 229 -3.43 -13.33 -7.83
CA ASP A 229 -3.69 -14.07 -9.07
C ASP A 229 -4.91 -13.53 -9.81
N GLN A 230 -5.90 -12.97 -9.08
CA GLN A 230 -7.00 -12.27 -9.71
C GLN A 230 -6.51 -11.01 -10.44
N ALA A 231 -5.64 -10.23 -9.81
CA ALA A 231 -5.04 -9.05 -10.44
C ALA A 231 -4.26 -9.41 -11.71
N ILE A 232 -3.49 -10.50 -11.68
CA ILE A 232 -2.80 -11.03 -12.85
C ILE A 232 -3.81 -11.41 -13.95
N ARG A 233 -4.89 -12.14 -13.62
CA ARG A 233 -5.88 -12.53 -14.63
C ARG A 233 -6.62 -11.33 -15.26
N LEU A 234 -6.93 -10.31 -14.47
CA LEU A 234 -7.68 -9.14 -14.94
C LEU A 234 -6.81 -8.16 -15.73
N TYR A 235 -5.58 -7.91 -15.25
CA TYR A 235 -4.77 -6.79 -15.70
C TYR A 235 -3.38 -7.18 -16.22
N ASN A 236 -2.98 -8.44 -16.06
CA ASN A 236 -1.74 -9.06 -16.51
C ASN A 236 -0.45 -8.55 -15.87
N THR A 237 -0.30 -7.23 -15.67
CA THR A 237 0.94 -6.64 -15.12
C THR A 237 0.65 -5.82 -13.85
N PRO A 238 1.67 -5.64 -12.99
CA PRO A 238 1.56 -4.76 -11.83
C PRO A 238 1.16 -3.33 -12.18
N GLU A 239 1.71 -2.76 -13.25
CA GLU A 239 1.43 -1.38 -13.67
C GLU A 239 -0.03 -1.23 -14.07
N LYS A 240 -0.54 -2.15 -14.90
CA LYS A 240 -1.95 -2.15 -15.30
C LYS A 240 -2.90 -2.37 -14.13
N THR A 241 -2.51 -3.22 -13.17
CA THR A 241 -3.25 -3.41 -11.92
C THR A 241 -3.31 -2.10 -11.13
N ALA A 242 -2.18 -1.43 -10.95
CA ALA A 242 -2.11 -0.16 -10.26
C ALA A 242 -2.88 0.94 -10.99
N GLU A 243 -2.90 0.96 -12.33
CA GLU A 243 -3.76 1.86 -13.11
C GLU A 243 -5.23 1.63 -12.79
N ALA A 244 -5.69 0.38 -12.79
CA ALA A 244 -7.07 0.03 -12.45
C ALA A 244 -7.46 0.40 -11.01
N LEU A 245 -6.51 0.37 -10.08
CA LEU A 245 -6.69 0.79 -8.68
C LEU A 245 -6.79 2.31 -8.50
N THR A 246 -6.36 3.12 -9.48
CA THR A 246 -6.23 4.57 -9.35
C THR A 246 -7.48 5.26 -8.79
N PRO A 247 -8.72 4.98 -9.26
CA PRO A 247 -9.92 5.61 -8.72
C PRO A 247 -10.10 5.36 -7.21
N THR A 248 -9.89 4.11 -6.77
CA THR A 248 -9.96 3.75 -5.35
C THR A 248 -8.87 4.43 -4.54
N LEU A 249 -7.62 4.48 -5.04
CA LEU A 249 -6.51 5.09 -4.30
C LEU A 249 -6.69 6.60 -4.15
N LEU A 250 -7.26 7.29 -5.15
CA LEU A 250 -7.66 8.69 -5.05
C LEU A 250 -8.78 8.89 -4.01
N LEU A 251 -9.77 8.00 -4.01
CA LEU A 251 -10.88 8.03 -3.05
C LEU A 251 -10.38 7.79 -1.61
N LEU A 252 -9.48 6.82 -1.44
CA LEU A 252 -8.82 6.54 -0.17
C LEU A 252 -8.05 7.76 0.32
N ALA A 253 -7.21 8.38 -0.51
CA ALA A 253 -6.49 9.59 -0.14
C ALA A 253 -7.42 10.74 0.30
N LYS A 254 -8.56 10.90 -0.38
CA LYS A 254 -9.61 11.85 0.04
C LYS A 254 -10.18 11.52 1.42
N ALA A 255 -10.51 10.25 1.65
CA ALA A 255 -11.07 9.80 2.92
C ALA A 255 -10.12 10.04 4.10
N ILE A 256 -8.83 9.73 3.90
CA ILE A 256 -7.79 9.95 4.91
C ILE A 256 -7.65 11.44 5.22
N ASP A 257 -7.61 12.29 4.20
CA ASP A 257 -7.54 13.73 4.37
C ASP A 257 -8.73 14.27 5.17
N ASP A 258 -9.94 13.90 4.79
CA ASP A 258 -11.16 14.36 5.46
C ASP A 258 -11.21 13.88 6.91
N PHE A 259 -10.81 12.63 7.17
CA PHE A 259 -10.71 12.10 8.53
C PHE A 259 -9.70 12.91 9.37
N ARG A 260 -8.50 13.18 8.84
CA ARG A 260 -7.48 13.94 9.58
C ARG A 260 -7.94 15.38 9.87
N ARG A 261 -8.65 16.03 8.95
CA ARG A 261 -9.25 17.37 9.18
C ARG A 261 -10.30 17.34 10.28
N GLN A 262 -11.23 16.41 10.22
CA GLN A 262 -12.33 16.29 11.20
C GLN A 262 -11.80 16.04 12.62
N ASN A 263 -10.68 15.33 12.76
CA ASN A 263 -10.09 15.01 14.05
C ASN A 263 -8.92 15.94 14.46
N ARG A 264 -8.69 17.04 13.71
CA ARG A 264 -7.63 18.04 13.99
C ARG A 264 -6.22 17.45 14.09
N LEU A 265 -5.92 16.48 13.22
CA LEU A 265 -4.65 15.74 13.24
C LEU A 265 -3.61 16.28 12.25
N ARG A 266 -3.92 17.33 11.49
CA ARG A 266 -2.96 17.92 10.55
C ARG A 266 -1.89 18.69 11.33
N ASN A 267 -0.63 18.47 10.99
CA ASN A 267 0.45 19.32 11.46
C ASN A 267 0.17 20.76 10.97
N SER A 268 0.32 21.75 11.86
CA SER A 268 0.28 23.16 11.48
C SER A 268 1.47 23.43 10.55
N LEU A 269 1.19 23.77 9.30
CA LEU A 269 2.20 24.26 8.35
C LEU A 269 2.78 25.59 8.83
#